data_AF-A0A971IYY4-F1
#
_entry.id   AF-A0A971IYY4-F1
#
_cell.length_a   1.000
_cell.length_b   1.000
_cell.length_c   1.000
_cell.angle_alpha   90.00
_cell.angle_beta   90.00
_cell.angle_gamma   90.00
#
_symmetry.space_group_name_H-M   'P 1'
#
loop_
_entity.id
_entity.type
_entity.pdbx_description
1 polymer ?
#
loop_
_entity_poly.entity_id
_entity_poly.type
_entity_poly.pdbx_seq_one_letter_code
_entity_poly.pdbx_strand_id
1 'polypeptide(L)' 'KIVPTPWKGTWSQYESHGGMLVPTSGEIAWILQEGRSPYWRGRIVEYDFEWAE' A
#
# COMPACT_ATOMS: atom_id res chain seq x y z
N LYS A 1 -12.93 3.57 -23.67
CA LYS A 1 -13.73 2.55 -22.95
C LYS A 1 -12.94 2.15 -21.70
N ILE A 2 -13.51 2.26 -20.50
CA ILE A 2 -12.85 1.87 -19.25
C ILE A 2 -13.22 0.41 -18.96
N VAL A 3 -12.23 -0.43 -18.64
CA VAL A 3 -12.45 -1.82 -18.22
C VAL A 3 -12.08 -1.92 -16.73
N PRO A 4 -12.98 -2.38 -15.85
CA PRO A 4 -12.62 -2.65 -14.46
C PRO A 4 -11.58 -3.75 -14.41
N THR A 5 -10.37 -3.42 -13.97
CA THR A 5 -9.27 -4.38 -13.81
C THR A 5 -9.01 -4.58 -12.32
N PRO A 6 -8.93 -5.82 -11.82
CA PRO A 6 -8.63 -6.06 -10.42
C PRO A 6 -7.20 -5.61 -10.09
N TRP A 7 -7.03 -5.06 -8.89
CA TRP A 7 -5.72 -4.66 -8.37
C TRP A 7 -5.55 -5.16 -6.95
N LYS A 8 -4.29 -5.34 -6.54
CA LYS A 8 -3.93 -5.76 -5.19
C LYS A 8 -2.83 -4.87 -4.63
N GLY A 9 -3.01 -4.48 -3.37
CA GLY A 9 -1.94 -3.91 -2.56
C GLY A 9 -1.19 -4.97 -1.76
N THR A 10 0.12 -4.80 -1.65
CA THR A 10 1.00 -5.56 -0.76
C THR A 10 1.74 -4.58 0.14
N TRP A 11 1.66 -4.78 1.44
CA TRP A 11 2.24 -3.90 2.45
C TRP A 11 3.30 -4.67 3.25
N SER A 12 4.39 -3.98 3.59
CA SER A 12 5.53 -4.56 4.30
C SER A 12 6.27 -3.50 5.10
N GLN A 13 7.34 -3.91 5.80
CA GLN A 13 8.16 -3.05 6.66
C GLN A 13 7.28 -2.37 7.71
N TYR A 14 6.70 -3.18 8.59
CA TYR A 14 5.85 -2.65 9.66
C TYR A 14 6.73 -2.06 10.77
N GLU A 15 6.38 -0.86 11.22
CA GLU A 15 7.09 -0.12 12.26
C GLU A 15 6.11 0.37 13.32
N SER A 16 6.59 0.52 14.56
CA SER A 16 5.78 1.03 15.68
C SER A 16 5.88 2.55 15.76
N HIS A 17 4.74 3.23 15.61
CA HIS A 17 4.60 4.68 15.69
C HIS A 17 3.52 5.02 16.71
N GLY A 18 3.89 5.64 17.83
CA GLY A 18 2.95 5.99 18.90
C GLY A 18 2.17 4.79 19.47
N GLY A 19 2.75 3.59 19.42
CA GLY A 19 2.08 2.34 19.85
C GLY A 19 1.23 1.66 18.77
N MET A 20 1.10 2.24 17.58
CA MET A 20 0.46 1.61 16.41
C MET A 20 1.48 0.92 15.52
N LEU A 21 1.13 -0.26 15.02
CA LEU A 21 1.93 -0.96 14.02
C LEU A 21 1.49 -0.52 12.61
N VAL A 22 2.34 0.23 11.92
CA VAL A 22 2.04 0.86 10.63
C VAL A 22 2.95 0.29 9.53
N PRO A 23 2.42 -0.14 8.37
CA PRO A 23 3.27 -0.52 7.23
C PRO A 23 3.93 0.71 6.61
N THR A 24 5.24 0.68 6.44
CA THR A 24 6.01 1.81 5.88
C THR A 24 6.33 1.65 4.40
N SER A 25 6.09 0.46 3.84
CA SER A 25 6.29 0.19 2.41
C SER A 25 5.07 -0.46 1.78
N GLY A 26 4.74 -0.02 0.57
CA GLY A 26 3.59 -0.49 -0.18
C GLY A 26 3.91 -0.70 -1.67
N GLU A 27 3.26 -1.68 -2.26
CA GLU A 27 3.28 -1.93 -3.70
C GLU A 27 1.87 -2.24 -4.18
N ILE A 28 1.46 -1.60 -5.26
CA ILE A 28 0.19 -1.86 -5.92
C ILE A 28 0.45 -2.44 -7.31
N ALA A 29 -0.32 -3.46 -7.66
CA ALA A 29 -0.27 -4.09 -8.96
C ALA A 29 -1.66 -4.39 -9.52
N TRP A 30 -1.78 -4.28 -10.85
CA TRP A 30 -2.88 -4.91 -11.56
C TRP A 30 -2.72 -6.43 -11.54
N ILE A 31 -3.83 -7.13 -11.44
CA ILE A 31 -3.89 -8.59 -11.55
C ILE A 31 -4.47 -8.91 -12.92
N LEU A 32 -3.58 -9.18 -13.87
CA LEU A 32 -3.93 -9.52 -15.25
C LEU A 32 -3.97 -11.04 -15.42
N GLN A 33 -4.48 -11.51 -16.56
CA GLN A 33 -4.43 -12.93 -16.90
C GLN A 33 -2.99 -13.42 -17.05
N GLU A 34 -2.09 -12.59 -17.57
CA GLU A 34 -0.66 -12.93 -17.68
C GLU A 34 0.07 -12.88 -16.32
N GLY A 35 -0.59 -12.37 -15.28
CA GLY A 35 -0.06 -12.29 -13.92
C GLY A 35 -0.05 -10.86 -13.35
N ARG A 36 0.80 -10.67 -12.34
CA ARG A 36 0.85 -9.43 -11.56
C ARG A 36 1.68 -8.38 -12.30
N SER A 37 1.11 -7.19 -12.52
CA SER A 37 1.77 -6.05 -13.16
C SER A 37 1.84 -4.86 -12.18
N PRO A 38 2.96 -4.69 -11.44
CA PRO A 38 3.15 -3.60 -10.50
C PRO A 38 3.23 -2.25 -11.22
N TYR A 39 2.40 -1.30 -10.83
CA TYR A 39 2.41 0.05 -11.40
C TYR A 39 2.78 1.13 -10.39
N TRP A 40 2.71 0.82 -9.09
CA TRP A 40 3.07 1.76 -8.04
C TRP A 40 3.86 1.07 -6.93
N ARG A 41 4.89 1.76 -6.44
CA ARG A 41 5.62 1.42 -5.22
C ARG A 41 5.87 2.70 -4.44
N GLY A 42 5.68 2.63 -3.14
CA GLY A 42 5.87 3.77 -2.24
C GLY A 42 6.47 3.35 -0.92
N ARG A 43 7.25 4.28 -0.35
CA ARG A 43 7.72 4.22 1.03
C ARG A 43 7.26 5.48 1.73
N ILE A 44 6.74 5.34 2.93
CA ILE A 44 6.41 6.47 3.78
C ILE A 44 7.70 7.00 4.40
N VAL A 45 7.87 8.32 4.35
CA VAL A 45 9.07 9.02 4.85
C VAL A 45 8.79 9.81 6.13
N GLU A 46 7.53 10.17 6.36
CA GLU A 46 7.09 10.93 7.53
C GLU A 46 5.61 10.62 7.81
N TYR A 47 5.24 10.65 9.09
CA TYR A 47 3.89 10.41 9.57
C TYR A 47 3.47 11.57 10.47
N ASP A 48 2.28 12.08 10.23
CA ASP A 48 1.59 12.98 11.15
C ASP A 48 0.17 12.46 11.33
N PHE A 49 -0.29 12.35 12.58
CA PHE A 49 -1.59 11.80 12.91
C PHE A 49 -2.12 12.31 14.24
N GLU A 50 -3.44 12.33 14.35
CA GLU A 50 -4.18 12.60 15.59
C GLU A 50 -5.06 11.39 15.90
N TRP A 51 -5.27 11.12 17.19
CA TRP A 51 -6.17 10.06 17.63
C TRP A 51 -7.62 10.54 17.52
N ALA A 52 -8.52 9.65 17.08
CA ALA A 52 -9.95 9.91 17.18
C ALA A 52 -10.37 9.82 18.66
N GLU A 53 -11.05 10.86 19.16
CA GLU A 53 -11.69 10.87 20.48
C GLU A 53 -12.87 9.89 20.58
#